data_AF-A0AAD7N2Z4-F1
#
_entry.id   AF-A0AAD7N2Z4-F1
#
_cell.length_a   1.000
_cell.length_b   1.000
_cell.length_c   1.000
_cell.angle_alpha   90.00
_cell.angle_beta   90.00
_cell.angle_gamma   90.00
#
_symmetry.space_group_name_H-M   'P 1'
#
loop_
_entity.id
_entity.type
_entity.pdbx_description
1 polymer ?
#
loop_
_entity_poly.entity_id
_entity_poly.type
_entity_poly.pdbx_seq_one_letter_code
_entity_poly.pdbx_strand_id
1 'polypeptide(L)'
;MAKREIPMPFRPTRPHKNKSTGQSLDLRKPSGTSTALTWRKGKEIRRRCVGVLECSARSCSFDLQCAPELRRVDLHRQLKNSCLCGEPLRLRECGVEYSLHIFRGGGHFLNSGLHTHPRYTHSLIHRPQQPFQFTENTFRLPILLN
;
A
#
# COMPACT_ATOMS: atom_id res chain seq x y z
N MET A 1 -19.96 -10.36 -17.61
CA MET A 1 -18.67 -9.76 -17.22
C MET A 1 -17.67 -10.87 -16.92
N ALA A 2 -16.63 -11.01 -17.74
CA ALA A 2 -15.67 -12.12 -17.65
C ALA A 2 -14.60 -11.87 -16.58
N LYS A 3 -14.42 -12.82 -15.67
CA LYS A 3 -13.36 -12.83 -14.65
C LYS A 3 -12.06 -13.28 -15.33
N ARG A 4 -11.01 -12.46 -15.29
CA ARG A 4 -9.67 -12.84 -15.76
C ARG A 4 -8.88 -13.45 -14.61
N GLU A 5 -8.39 -14.67 -14.80
CA GLU A 5 -7.51 -15.38 -13.87
C GLU A 5 -6.06 -15.20 -14.33
N ILE A 6 -5.17 -14.74 -13.45
CA ILE A 6 -3.73 -14.61 -13.73
C ILE A 6 -2.97 -15.45 -12.69
N PRO A 7 -2.37 -16.59 -13.07
CA PRO A 7 -1.53 -17.38 -12.18
C PRO A 7 -0.16 -16.70 -11.99
N MET A 8 0.27 -16.53 -10.75
CA MET A 8 1.58 -15.95 -10.39
C MET A 8 2.40 -16.98 -9.58
N PRO A 9 3.67 -17.26 -9.93
CA PRO A 9 4.53 -18.14 -9.14
C PRO A 9 4.97 -17.44 -7.84
N PHE A 10 4.76 -18.10 -6.69
CA PHE A 10 5.04 -17.53 -5.36
C PHE A 10 6.29 -18.19 -4.74
N ARG A 11 7.31 -17.39 -4.40
CA ARG A 11 8.42 -17.77 -3.49
C ARG A 11 8.18 -17.15 -2.10
N PRO A 12 7.98 -17.94 -1.03
CA PRO A 12 7.76 -17.39 0.30
C PRO A 12 9.10 -17.05 0.98
N THR A 13 9.42 -15.77 1.15
CA THR A 13 10.42 -15.32 2.13
C THR A 13 9.74 -15.10 3.48
N ARG A 14 10.28 -15.67 4.56
CA ARG A 14 9.81 -15.46 5.94
C ARG A 14 10.16 -14.04 6.39
N PRO A 15 9.20 -13.20 6.82
CA PRO A 15 9.54 -11.93 7.44
C PRO A 15 9.95 -12.14 8.91
N HIS A 16 11.06 -11.51 9.30
CA HIS A 16 11.50 -11.35 10.68
C HIS A 16 10.42 -10.62 11.50
N LYS A 17 10.10 -11.13 12.68
CA LYS A 17 9.12 -10.53 13.61
C LYS A 17 9.80 -9.42 14.42
N ASN A 18 9.59 -8.16 14.03
CA ASN A 18 9.80 -7.04 14.94
C ASN A 18 8.47 -6.72 15.64
N LYS A 19 8.44 -6.88 16.97
CA LYS A 19 7.31 -6.49 17.83
C LYS A 19 7.26 -4.96 17.91
N SER A 20 6.42 -4.33 17.11
CA SER A 20 5.99 -2.94 17.31
C SER A 20 4.52 -2.93 17.73
N THR A 21 4.26 -2.45 18.94
CA THR A 21 2.96 -2.34 19.63
C THR A 21 2.06 -1.21 19.10
N GLY A 22 2.19 -0.83 17.83
CA GLY A 22 1.24 0.06 17.16
C GLY A 22 0.10 -0.75 16.56
N GLN A 23 -1.15 -0.49 16.94
CA GLN A 23 -2.32 -1.09 16.30
C GLN A 23 -2.31 -0.71 14.81
N SER A 24 -1.88 -1.65 13.96
CA SER A 24 -1.96 -1.52 12.50
C SER A 24 -3.44 -1.48 12.12
N LEU A 25 -3.81 -0.53 11.26
CA LEU A 25 -5.20 -0.30 10.89
C LEU A 25 -5.86 -1.49 10.19
N ASP A 26 -5.09 -2.36 9.52
CA ASP A 26 -5.65 -3.21 8.47
C ASP A 26 -5.22 -4.68 8.47
N LEU A 27 -4.56 -5.17 9.52
CA LEU A 27 -4.09 -6.58 9.56
C LEU A 27 -4.92 -7.43 10.53
N ARG A 28 -5.98 -8.07 10.00
CA ARG A 28 -6.66 -9.17 10.70
C ARG A 28 -5.74 -10.39 10.77
N LYS A 29 -5.88 -11.19 11.84
CA LYS A 29 -5.14 -12.44 12.02
C LYS A 29 -5.40 -13.38 10.83
N PRO A 30 -4.36 -13.94 10.18
CA PRO A 30 -4.55 -14.89 9.09
C PRO A 30 -5.35 -16.10 9.57
N SER A 31 -6.35 -16.51 8.78
CA SER A 31 -7.12 -17.75 8.94
C SER A 31 -6.68 -18.77 7.89
N GLY A 32 -6.94 -20.07 8.12
CA GLY A 32 -6.65 -21.14 7.15
C GLY A 32 -5.19 -21.60 7.08
N THR A 33 -4.90 -22.54 6.17
CA THR A 33 -3.58 -23.19 6.04
C THR A 33 -3.06 -23.16 4.60
N SER A 34 -1.75 -22.97 4.42
CA SER A 34 -1.13 -22.92 3.09
C SER A 34 -1.10 -24.29 2.38
N THR A 35 -1.33 -25.38 3.11
CA THR A 35 -1.38 -26.75 2.57
C THR A 35 -2.78 -27.18 2.15
N ALA A 36 -3.79 -26.32 2.27
CA ALA A 36 -5.15 -26.65 1.91
C ALA A 36 -5.29 -26.97 0.41
N LEU A 37 -6.17 -27.93 0.07
CA LEU A 37 -6.47 -28.32 -1.32
C LEU A 37 -7.20 -27.21 -2.09
N THR A 38 -8.09 -26.48 -1.42
CA THR A 38 -8.92 -25.43 -2.03
C THR A 38 -8.55 -24.06 -1.49
N TRP A 39 -8.59 -23.03 -2.33
CA TRP A 39 -8.31 -21.65 -1.94
C TRP A 39 -9.19 -21.14 -0.77
N ARG A 40 -10.45 -21.60 -0.68
CA ARG A 40 -11.38 -21.22 0.41
C ARG A 40 -10.89 -21.61 1.81
N LYS A 41 -10.13 -22.70 1.91
CA LYS A 41 -9.49 -23.19 3.15
C LYS A 41 -8.02 -22.76 3.26
N GLY A 42 -7.51 -22.07 2.23
CA GLY A 42 -6.16 -21.56 2.15
C GLY A 42 -5.87 -20.53 3.24
N LYS A 43 -4.57 -20.30 3.48
CA LYS A 43 -4.12 -19.22 4.36
C LYS A 43 -4.52 -17.89 3.75
N GLU A 44 -5.35 -17.13 4.46
CA GLU A 44 -5.89 -15.87 3.99
C GLU A 44 -5.06 -14.68 4.51
N ILE A 45 -4.69 -13.79 3.58
CA ILE A 45 -4.11 -12.48 3.87
C ILE A 45 -5.10 -11.44 3.39
N ARG A 46 -5.78 -10.76 4.32
CA ARG A 46 -6.65 -9.63 4.00
C ARG A 46 -5.92 -8.32 4.21
N ARG A 47 -6.20 -7.36 3.34
CA ARG A 47 -5.76 -5.97 3.48
C ARG A 47 -6.88 -5.06 2.99
N ARG A 48 -6.94 -3.87 3.57
CA ARG A 48 -7.86 -2.81 3.18
C ARG A 48 -7.06 -1.64 2.62
N CYS A 49 -7.60 -1.01 1.59
CA CYS A 49 -7.06 0.22 1.07
C CYS A 49 -7.46 1.37 1.99
N VAL A 50 -6.45 1.99 2.62
CA VAL A 50 -6.65 3.18 3.47
C VAL A 50 -7.16 4.36 2.63
N GLY A 51 -6.65 4.51 1.40
CA GLY A 51 -7.03 5.57 0.48
C GLY A 51 -5.80 6.33 0.00
N VAL A 52 -5.94 7.64 -0.16
CA VAL A 52 -4.88 8.55 -0.59
C VAL A 52 -4.88 9.82 0.25
N LEU A 53 -3.69 10.34 0.56
CA LEU A 53 -3.55 11.68 1.10
C LEU A 53 -3.49 12.67 -0.06
N GLU A 54 -4.37 13.65 -0.05
CA GLU A 54 -4.45 14.69 -1.07
C GLU A 54 -4.39 16.08 -0.44
N CYS A 55 -3.96 17.07 -1.23
CA CYS A 55 -4.06 18.47 -0.81
C CYS A 55 -5.54 18.87 -0.66
N SER A 56 -5.86 19.60 0.40
CA SER A 56 -7.22 20.12 0.62
C SER A 56 -7.59 21.26 -0.33
N ALA A 57 -6.61 21.94 -0.93
CA ALA A 57 -6.84 23.01 -1.89
C ALA A 57 -7.54 22.48 -3.15
N ARG A 58 -8.65 23.10 -3.56
CA ARG A 58 -9.42 22.69 -4.75
C ARG A 58 -8.60 22.80 -6.05
N SER A 59 -7.66 23.73 -6.10
CA SER A 59 -6.80 24.00 -7.25
C SER A 59 -5.34 24.09 -6.82
N CYS A 60 -4.80 22.99 -6.32
CA CYS A 60 -3.36 22.88 -6.02
C CYS A 60 -2.58 22.61 -7.30
N SER A 61 -1.60 23.46 -7.62
CA SER A 61 -0.71 23.27 -8.78
C SER A 61 0.24 22.07 -8.65
N PHE A 62 0.36 21.49 -7.45
CA PHE A 62 1.27 20.38 -7.17
C PHE A 62 0.61 18.99 -7.26
N ASP A 63 -0.72 18.92 -7.43
CA ASP A 63 -1.54 17.68 -7.48
C ASP A 63 -1.01 16.55 -6.57
N LEU A 64 -0.77 16.91 -5.31
CA LEU A 64 -0.09 16.03 -4.37
C LEU A 64 -0.98 14.85 -3.99
N GLN A 65 -0.53 13.63 -4.30
CA GLN A 65 -1.23 12.38 -3.98
C GLN A 65 -0.26 11.37 -3.35
N CYS A 66 -0.27 11.31 -2.01
CA CYS A 66 0.68 10.51 -1.23
C CYS A 66 0.04 9.24 -0.66
N ALA A 67 0.86 8.20 -0.50
CA ALA A 67 0.46 6.98 0.20
C ALA A 67 0.21 7.29 1.70
N PRO A 68 -0.95 6.91 2.25
CA PRO A 68 -1.19 7.02 3.69
C PRO A 68 -0.34 6.02 4.48
N GLU A 69 0.17 6.43 5.65
CA GLU A 69 0.79 5.50 6.59
C GLU A 69 -0.22 4.52 7.18
N LEU A 70 0.21 3.26 7.34
CA LEU A 70 -0.67 2.17 7.79
C LEU A 70 -0.90 2.16 9.31
N ARG A 71 -0.08 2.89 10.07
CA ARG A 71 -0.22 3.02 11.53
C ARG A 71 -0.94 4.30 11.85
N ARG A 72 -1.95 4.25 12.72
CA ARG A 72 -2.74 5.44 13.12
C ARG A 72 -1.88 6.60 13.59
N VAL A 73 -0.87 6.34 14.43
CA VAL A 73 0.00 7.39 14.98
C VAL A 73 0.78 8.10 13.88
N ASP A 74 1.31 7.32 12.94
CA ASP A 74 2.10 7.84 11.82
C ASP A 74 1.20 8.57 10.80
N LEU A 75 -0.01 8.07 10.56
CA LEU A 75 -1.01 8.72 9.73
C LEU A 75 -1.43 10.08 10.31
N HIS A 76 -1.69 10.17 11.61
CA HIS A 76 -1.98 11.44 12.26
C HIS A 76 -0.80 12.42 12.16
N ARG A 77 0.44 11.92 12.25
CA ARG A 77 1.63 12.75 12.02
C ARG A 77 1.69 13.24 10.57
N GLN A 78 1.40 12.40 9.59
CA GLN A 78 1.34 12.80 8.19
C GLN A 78 0.28 13.87 7.92
N LEU A 79 -0.91 13.73 8.50
CA LEU A 79 -2.02 14.67 8.33
C LEU A 79 -1.74 16.06 8.93
N LYS A 80 -0.78 16.18 9.84
CA LYS A 80 -0.32 17.47 10.37
C LYS A 80 0.63 18.20 9.43
N ASN A 81 1.16 17.54 8.41
CA ASN A 81 1.98 18.18 7.40
C ASN A 81 1.09 18.95 6.42
N SER A 82 1.66 19.98 5.81
CA SER A 82 1.04 20.74 4.73
C SER A 82 1.54 20.26 3.36
N CYS A 83 0.73 20.52 2.34
CA CYS A 83 1.16 20.50 0.95
C CYS A 83 2.20 21.61 0.70
N LEU A 84 2.94 21.52 -0.41
CA LEU A 84 3.87 22.58 -0.84
C LEU A 84 3.20 23.93 -1.07
N CYS A 85 1.90 23.96 -1.36
CA CYS A 85 1.15 25.21 -1.47
C CYS A 85 0.76 25.81 -0.12
N GLY A 86 1.12 25.18 1.01
CA GLY A 86 0.82 25.62 2.37
C GLY A 86 -0.48 25.04 2.96
N GLU A 87 -1.41 24.59 2.10
CA GLU A 87 -2.69 24.02 2.52
C GLU A 87 -2.54 22.65 3.20
N PRO A 88 -3.42 22.28 4.15
CA PRO A 88 -3.33 21.02 4.88
C PRO A 88 -3.60 19.81 3.98
N LEU A 89 -3.04 18.67 4.38
CA LEU A 89 -3.37 17.38 3.78
C LEU A 89 -4.68 16.83 4.34
N ARG A 90 -5.45 16.16 3.49
CA ARG A 90 -6.65 15.42 3.90
C ARG A 90 -6.57 13.97 3.41
N LEU A 91 -7.14 13.06 4.20
CA LEU A 91 -7.29 11.67 3.79
C LEU A 91 -8.58 11.52 2.99
N ARG A 92 -8.45 11.06 1.74
CA ARG A 92 -9.57 10.55 0.96
C ARG A 92 -9.63 9.04 1.14
N GLU A 93 -10.54 8.59 2.00
CA GLU A 93 -10.71 7.17 2.32
C GLU A 93 -11.22 6.37 1.13
N CYS A 94 -10.81 5.09 1.07
CA CYS A 94 -11.23 4.16 0.02
C CYS A 94 -12.06 3.00 0.59
N GLY A 95 -11.47 2.23 1.49
CA GLY A 95 -12.14 1.10 2.12
C GLY A 95 -12.30 -0.16 1.27
N VAL A 96 -11.86 -0.17 0.01
CA VAL A 96 -11.80 -1.39 -0.81
C VAL A 96 -10.91 -2.43 -0.12
N GLU A 97 -11.39 -3.66 -0.03
CA GLU A 97 -10.66 -4.77 0.58
C GLU A 97 -10.18 -5.73 -0.50
N TYR A 98 -9.01 -6.31 -0.27
CA TYR A 98 -8.53 -7.42 -1.06
C TYR A 98 -8.05 -8.55 -0.17
N SER A 99 -8.25 -9.78 -0.62
CA SER A 99 -7.75 -10.97 0.03
C SER A 99 -6.90 -11.80 -0.92
N LEU A 100 -5.76 -12.25 -0.43
CA LEU A 100 -4.91 -13.24 -1.07
C LEU A 100 -5.01 -14.53 -0.28
N HIS A 101 -5.53 -15.57 -0.92
CA HIS A 101 -5.60 -16.92 -0.38
C HIS A 101 -4.42 -17.74 -0.91
N ILE A 102 -3.53 -18.16 -0.02
CA ILE A 102 -2.39 -19.02 -0.35
C ILE A 102 -2.74 -20.45 0.04
N PHE A 103 -2.66 -21.38 -0.91
CA PHE A 103 -3.04 -22.78 -0.73
C PHE A 103 -2.10 -23.71 -1.53
N ARG A 104 -2.29 -25.03 -1.46
CA ARG A 104 -1.37 -26.01 -2.07
C ARG A 104 -1.20 -25.80 -3.58
N GLY A 105 -2.28 -25.41 -4.26
CA GLY A 105 -2.29 -25.19 -5.71
C GLY A 105 -1.82 -23.80 -6.16
N GLY A 106 -1.46 -22.89 -5.24
CA GLY A 106 -0.98 -21.55 -5.57
C GLY A 106 -1.66 -20.43 -4.78
N GLY A 107 -1.89 -19.30 -5.46
CA GLY A 107 -2.54 -18.12 -4.89
C GLY A 107 -3.86 -17.81 -5.58
N HIS A 108 -4.88 -17.40 -4.82
CA HIS A 108 -6.14 -16.88 -5.34
C HIS A 108 -6.39 -15.48 -4.79
N PHE A 109 -6.63 -14.51 -5.67
CA PHE A 109 -6.82 -13.11 -5.32
C PHE A 109 -8.29 -12.72 -5.46
N LEU A 110 -8.84 -12.09 -4.43
CA LEU A 110 -10.18 -11.49 -4.43
C LEU A 110 -10.06 -10.00 -4.17
N ASN A 111 -10.84 -9.21 -4.91
CA ASN A 111 -11.00 -7.78 -4.71
C ASN A 111 -12.48 -7.49 -4.49
N SER A 112 -12.84 -6.80 -3.42
CA SER A 112 -14.22 -6.50 -3.06
C SER A 112 -14.83 -5.32 -3.83
N GLY A 113 -14.03 -4.52 -4.54
CA GLY A 113 -14.54 -3.34 -5.23
C GLY A 113 -13.58 -2.62 -6.17
N LEU A 114 -14.01 -1.43 -6.62
CA LEU A 114 -13.23 -0.54 -7.48
C LEU A 114 -12.74 0.66 -6.67
N HIS A 115 -11.48 1.01 -6.83
CA HIS A 115 -10.90 2.21 -6.23
C HIS A 115 -11.44 3.46 -6.94
N THR A 116 -11.96 4.41 -6.17
CA THR A 116 -12.52 5.68 -6.69
C THR A 116 -11.57 6.86 -6.48
N HIS A 117 -10.46 6.64 -5.79
CA HIS A 117 -9.40 7.62 -5.61
C HIS A 117 -8.33 7.44 -6.70
N PRO A 118 -7.57 8.50 -7.02
CA PRO A 118 -6.46 8.37 -7.94
C PRO A 118 -5.33 7.53 -7.31
N ARG A 119 -4.42 7.02 -8.16
CA ARG A 119 -3.27 6.26 -7.68
C ARG A 119 -2.28 7.22 -7.03
N TYR A 120 -1.95 6.97 -5.77
CA TYR A 120 -0.87 7.73 -5.14
C TYR A 120 0.46 7.43 -5.83
N THR A 121 1.34 8.43 -5.85
CA THR A 121 2.73 8.25 -6.22
C THR A 121 3.52 7.82 -4.97
N HIS A 122 4.46 6.90 -5.13
CA HIS A 122 5.39 6.55 -4.04
C HIS A 122 6.36 7.68 -3.70
N SER A 123 6.41 8.72 -4.54
CA SER A 123 7.23 9.91 -4.33
C SER A 123 6.49 10.90 -3.44
N LEU A 124 7.15 11.30 -2.34
CA LEU A 124 6.83 12.52 -1.63
C LEU A 124 7.08 13.69 -2.59
N ILE A 125 6.00 14.27 -3.09
CA ILE A 125 5.95 15.64 -3.61
C ILE A 125 6.57 15.83 -5.01
N HIS A 126 5.70 15.98 -6.01
CA HIS A 126 6.09 16.45 -7.34
C HIS A 126 5.99 17.99 -7.41
N ARG A 127 7.05 18.65 -7.90
CA ARG A 127 6.94 20.02 -8.41
C ARG A 127 6.46 19.96 -9.85
N PRO A 128 5.49 20.81 -10.28
CA PRO A 128 4.88 20.74 -11.60
C PRO A 128 5.82 21.03 -12.80
N GLN A 129 7.10 21.33 -12.58
CA GLN A 129 8.04 21.75 -13.63
C GLN A 129 9.30 20.90 -13.77
N GLN A 130 9.39 19.72 -13.13
CA GLN A 130 10.52 18.82 -13.41
C GLN A 130 10.08 17.66 -14.32
N PRO A 131 10.81 17.39 -15.42
CA PRO A 131 10.58 16.19 -16.21
C PRO A 131 10.78 14.95 -15.32
N PHE A 132 10.04 13.88 -15.62
CA PHE A 132 10.13 12.58 -14.94
C PHE A 132 11.59 12.12 -14.90
N GLN A 133 12.25 12.30 -13.76
CA GLN A 133 13.45 11.56 -13.44
C GLN A 133 13.02 10.43 -12.51
N PHE A 134 12.90 9.22 -13.07
CA PHE A 134 12.96 8.03 -12.26
C PHE A 134 14.37 8.00 -11.67
N THR A 135 14.55 8.47 -10.43
CA THR A 135 15.74 8.08 -9.70
C THR A 135 15.58 6.61 -9.40
N GLU A 136 16.32 5.78 -10.16
CA GLU A 136 16.56 4.41 -9.76
C GLU A 136 17.03 4.45 -8.32
N ASN A 137 16.24 3.85 -7.45
CA ASN A 137 16.49 3.77 -6.02
C ASN A 137 17.64 2.75 -5.83
N THR A 138 18.85 3.09 -6.28
CA THR A 138 20.05 2.32 -5.97
C THR A 138 20.40 2.60 -4.53
N PHE A 139 19.95 1.69 -3.65
CA PHE A 139 20.64 1.35 -2.42
C PHE A 139 22.13 1.09 -2.75
N ARG A 140 22.97 2.12 -2.73
CA ARG A 140 24.42 1.95 -2.67
C ARG A 140 24.78 1.77 -1.21
N LEU A 141 25.09 0.52 -0.83
CA LEU A 141 25.83 0.22 0.38
C LEU A 141 27.20 0.94 0.31
N PRO A 142 27.71 1.52 1.41
CA PRO A 142 29.07 2.03 1.43
C PRO A 142 30.03 0.84 1.37
N ILE A 143 30.75 0.70 0.26
CA ILE A 143 31.98 -0.08 0.22
C ILE A 143 33.04 0.79 0.93
N LEU A 144 33.36 0.43 2.18
CA LEU A 144 34.58 0.90 2.82
C LEU A 144 35.73 0.12 2.20
N LEU A 145 36.56 0.79 1.41
CA LEU A 145 37.91 0.35 1.08
C LEU A 145 38.87 1.26 1.82
N ASN A 146 39.57 0.69 2.80
CA ASN A 146 40.97 0.99 3.10
C ASN A 146 41.71 -0.34 3.02
#